data_AF-A0AAU7T869-F1
#
_entry.id   AF-A0AAU7T869-F1
#
_cell.length_a   1.000
_cell.length_b   1.000
_cell.length_c   1.000
_cell.angle_alpha   90.00
_cell.angle_beta   90.00
_cell.angle_gamma   90.00
#
_symmetry.space_group_name_H-M   'P 1'
#
loop_
_entity.id
_entity.type
_entity.pdbx_description
1 polymer ?
#
loop_
_entity_poly.entity_id
_entity_poly.type
_entity_poly.pdbx_seq_one_letter_code
_entity_poly.pdbx_strand_id
1 'polypeptide(L)'
;MTHLNPLDVVTTQTGLRQLAEQLSLEYAGAVAPGRVLRLVLTTGHRLRRQGLGHDDLLRVTKSAVRADLITLIGASLSAGGPRDGERLATA
;
A
#
# COMPACT_ATOMS: atom_id res chain seq x y z
N MET A 1 -19.32 -19.68 -13.36
CA MET A 1 -18.53 -20.07 -12.17
C MET A 1 -17.08 -20.19 -12.61
N THR A 2 -16.26 -19.19 -12.29
CA THR A 2 -14.86 -19.15 -12.75
C THR A 2 -14.07 -20.18 -11.95
N HIS A 3 -13.62 -21.24 -12.62
CA HIS A 3 -12.78 -22.29 -12.03
C HIS A 3 -11.44 -21.65 -11.67
N LEU A 4 -11.26 -21.26 -10.40
CA LEU A 4 -10.00 -20.69 -9.91
C LEU A 4 -8.94 -21.78 -10.01
N ASN A 5 -8.01 -21.63 -10.96
CA ASN A 5 -6.87 -22.51 -11.07
C ASN A 5 -6.00 -22.32 -9.80
N PRO A 6 -5.71 -23.37 -9.01
CA PRO A 6 -4.91 -23.23 -7.80
C PRO A 6 -3.52 -22.61 -8.06
N LEU A 7 -2.97 -22.80 -9.27
CA LEU A 7 -1.73 -22.15 -9.70
C LEU A 7 -1.88 -20.63 -9.84
N ASP A 8 -3.04 -20.13 -10.27
CA ASP A 8 -3.32 -18.69 -10.36
C ASP A 8 -3.37 -18.04 -8.97
N VAL A 9 -3.81 -18.79 -7.96
CA VAL A 9 -3.88 -18.31 -6.59
C VAL A 9 -2.47 -18.14 -6.02
N VAL A 10 -1.60 -19.14 -6.20
CA VAL A 10 -0.21 -19.11 -5.69
C VAL A 10 0.61 -18.03 -6.40
N THR A 11 0.50 -17.92 -7.72
CA THR A 11 1.19 -16.88 -8.51
C THR A 11 0.72 -15.49 -8.11
N THR A 12 -0.59 -15.29 -7.94
CA THR A 12 -1.15 -14.02 -7.48
C THR A 12 -0.68 -13.66 -6.06
N GLN A 13 -0.70 -14.60 -5.12
CA GLN A 13 -0.21 -14.34 -3.77
C GLN A 13 1.27 -13.99 -3.73
N THR A 14 2.09 -14.70 -4.52
CA THR A 14 3.52 -14.41 -4.66
C THR A 14 3.75 -13.03 -5.25
N GLY A 15 3.04 -12.68 -6.33
CA GLY A 15 3.13 -11.35 -6.96
C GLY A 15 2.69 -10.22 -6.02
N LEU A 16 1.62 -10.41 -5.25
CA LEU A 16 1.18 -9.42 -4.25
C LEU A 16 2.18 -9.28 -3.10
N ARG A 17 2.83 -10.36 -2.66
CA ARG A 17 3.89 -10.29 -1.64
C ARG A 17 5.11 -9.52 -2.14
N GLN A 18 5.60 -9.85 -3.34
CA GLN A 18 6.71 -9.13 -3.97
C GLN A 18 6.39 -7.65 -4.18
N LEU A 19 5.16 -7.33 -4.57
CA LEU A 19 4.70 -5.95 -4.70
C LEU A 19 4.72 -5.22 -3.35
N ALA A 20 4.28 -5.87 -2.27
CA ALA A 20 4.34 -5.30 -0.93
C ALA A 20 5.77 -5.03 -0.47
N GLU A 21 6.72 -5.93 -0.76
CA GLU A 21 8.14 -5.75 -0.47
C GLU A 21 8.71 -4.55 -1.24
N GLN A 22 8.46 -4.47 -2.55
CA GLN A 22 8.89 -3.34 -3.38
C GLN A 22 8.37 -1.99 -2.87
N LEU A 23 7.08 -1.92 -2.54
CA LEU A 23 6.47 -0.70 -2.02
C LEU A 23 6.94 -0.36 -0.60
N SER A 24 7.24 -1.37 0.23
CA SER A 24 7.79 -1.14 1.57
C SER A 24 9.18 -0.51 1.50
N LEU A 25 9.98 -0.87 0.49
CA LEU A 25 11.27 -0.24 0.21
C LEU A 25 11.09 1.18 -0.35
N GLU A 26 10.17 1.37 -1.31
CA GLU A 26 9.92 2.66 -1.93
C GLU A 26 9.45 3.73 -0.94
N TYR A 27 8.62 3.35 0.04
CA TYR A 27 8.07 4.24 1.06
C TYR A 27 8.71 4.04 2.45
N ALA A 28 9.94 3.49 2.48
CA ALA A 28 10.68 3.28 3.72
C ALA A 28 10.85 4.60 4.49
N GLY A 29 10.65 4.56 5.80
CA GLY A 29 10.71 5.74 6.68
C GLY A 29 9.44 6.60 6.69
N ALA A 30 8.60 6.52 5.66
CA ALA A 30 7.32 7.23 5.61
C ALA A 30 6.15 6.37 6.09
N VAL A 31 6.16 5.06 5.81
CA VAL A 31 5.08 4.13 6.16
C VAL A 31 5.65 2.82 6.68
N ALA A 32 5.06 2.28 7.75
CA ALA A 32 5.46 0.99 8.31
C ALA A 32 5.22 -0.17 7.30
N PRO A 33 6.19 -1.08 7.09
CA PRO A 33 6.07 -2.18 6.12
C PRO A 33 4.82 -3.05 6.31
N GLY A 34 4.44 -3.34 7.55
CA GLY A 34 3.22 -4.10 7.86
C GLY A 34 1.94 -3.42 7.39
N ARG A 35 1.92 -2.08 7.35
CA ARG A 35 0.78 -1.30 6.83
C ARG A 35 0.74 -1.36 5.30
N VAL A 36 1.89 -1.27 4.64
CA VAL A 36 2.00 -1.43 3.18
C VAL A 36 1.53 -2.82 2.76
N LEU A 37 2.01 -3.88 3.42
CA LEU A 37 1.59 -5.25 3.16
C LEU A 37 0.07 -5.43 3.29
N ARG A 38 -0.52 -4.94 4.39
CA ARG A 38 -1.96 -5.00 4.59
C ARG A 38 -2.72 -4.30 3.48
N LEU A 39 -2.25 -3.14 3.02
CA LEU A 39 -2.89 -2.38 1.95
C LEU A 39 -2.86 -3.16 0.62
N VAL A 40 -1.70 -3.69 0.26
CA VAL A 40 -1.52 -4.48 -0.97
C VAL A 40 -2.42 -5.71 -0.99
N LEU A 41 -2.45 -6.49 0.10
CA LEU A 41 -3.28 -7.69 0.18
C LEU A 41 -4.78 -7.36 0.14
N THR A 42 -5.21 -6.34 0.89
CA THR A 42 -6.63 -5.94 0.94
C THR A 42 -7.11 -5.44 -0.42
N THR A 43 -6.32 -4.58 -1.08
CA THR A 43 -6.63 -4.04 -2.40
C THR A 43 -6.59 -5.13 -3.47
N GLY A 44 -5.56 -5.97 -3.46
CA GLY A 44 -5.44 -7.10 -4.39
C GLY A 44 -6.60 -8.09 -4.25
N HIS A 45 -7.00 -8.46 -3.03
CA HIS A 45 -8.15 -9.34 -2.82
C HIS A 45 -9.47 -8.71 -3.27
N ARG A 46 -9.65 -7.40 -3.05
CA ARG A 46 -10.83 -6.67 -3.54
C ARG A 46 -10.89 -6.69 -5.08
N LEU A 47 -9.80 -6.37 -5.76
CA LEU A 47 -9.73 -6.34 -7.22
C LEU A 47 -9.87 -7.74 -7.84
N ARG A 48 -9.32 -8.77 -7.20
CA ARG A 48 -9.50 -10.15 -7.67
C ARG A 48 -10.97 -10.58 -7.61
N ARG A 49 -11.71 -10.18 -6.55
CA ARG A 49 -13.17 -10.41 -6.46
C ARG A 49 -13.97 -9.66 -7.52
N GLN A 50 -13.42 -8.60 -8.10
CA GLN A 50 -14.03 -7.87 -9.23
C GLN A 50 -13.74 -8.54 -10.59
N GLY A 51 -13.00 -9.64 -10.61
CA GLY A 51 -12.73 -10.41 -11.83
C GLY A 51 -11.50 -9.96 -12.62
N LEU A 52 -10.61 -9.13 -12.04
CA LEU A 52 -9.38 -8.75 -12.71
C LEU A 52 -8.49 -9.98 -12.98
N GLY A 53 -7.97 -10.04 -14.21
CA GLY A 53 -6.92 -10.98 -14.61
C GLY A 53 -5.61 -10.72 -13.87
N HIS A 54 -4.69 -11.68 -13.86
CA HIS A 54 -3.47 -11.62 -13.03
C HIS A 54 -2.59 -10.39 -13.33
N ASP A 55 -2.29 -10.13 -14.60
CA ASP A 55 -1.40 -9.02 -14.99
C ASP A 55 -2.01 -7.65 -14.65
N ASP A 56 -3.31 -7.49 -14.94
CA ASP A 56 -4.05 -6.28 -14.58
C ASP A 56 -4.20 -6.12 -13.07
N LEU A 57 -4.37 -7.23 -12.35
CA LEU A 57 -4.50 -7.22 -10.91
C LEU A 57 -3.26 -6.61 -10.25
N LEU A 58 -2.06 -7.08 -10.60
CA LEU A 58 -0.83 -6.56 -10.00
C LEU A 58 -0.60 -5.09 -10.37
N ARG A 59 -0.82 -4.74 -11.65
CA ARG A 59 -0.67 -3.36 -12.14
C ARG A 59 -1.62 -2.39 -11.44
N VAL A 60 -2.91 -2.73 -11.38
CA VAL A 60 -3.94 -1.87 -10.75
C VAL A 60 -3.75 -1.82 -9.24
N THR A 61 -3.37 -2.94 -8.60
CA THR A 61 -3.05 -2.96 -7.17
C THR A 61 -1.91 -2.01 -6.85
N LYS A 62 -0.82 -2.03 -7.64
CA LYS A 62 0.32 -1.14 -7.45
C LYS A 62 -0.09 0.33 -7.53
N SER A 63 -0.82 0.72 -8.59
CA SER A 63 -1.25 2.10 -8.79
C SER A 63 -2.17 2.59 -7.67
N ALA A 64 -3.16 1.77 -7.28
CA ALA A 64 -4.09 2.10 -6.21
C ALA A 64 -3.38 2.27 -4.86
N VAL A 65 -2.49 1.33 -4.52
CA VAL A 65 -1.75 1.39 -3.25
C VAL A 65 -0.82 2.59 -3.20
N ARG A 66 -0.13 2.95 -4.30
CA ARG A 66 0.69 4.16 -4.34
C ARG A 66 -0.13 5.43 -4.07
N ALA A 67 -1.30 5.55 -4.70
CA ALA A 67 -2.19 6.70 -4.48
C ALA A 67 -2.65 6.80 -3.01
N ASP A 68 -3.01 5.67 -2.40
CA ASP A 68 -3.40 5.61 -0.99
C ASP A 68 -2.22 5.98 -0.07
N LEU A 69 -1.01 5.49 -0.35
CA LEU A 69 0.19 5.79 0.44
C LEU A 69 0.54 7.29 0.38
N ILE A 70 0.49 7.90 -0.80
CA ILE A 70 0.70 9.35 -0.97
C ILE A 70 -0.31 10.14 -0.13
N THR A 71 -1.58 9.74 -0.17
CA THR A 71 -2.65 10.38 0.62
C THR A 71 -2.40 10.25 2.12
N LEU A 72 -1.99 9.07 2.60
CA LEU A 72 -1.68 8.83 4.01
C LEU A 72 -0.49 9.66 4.50
N ILE A 73 0.55 9.80 3.68
CA ILE A 73 1.72 10.61 3.99
C ILE A 73 1.32 12.09 4.05
N GLY A 74 0.61 12.58 3.03
CA GLY A 74 0.12 13.96 3.00
C GLY A 74 -0.78 14.31 4.19
N ALA A 75 -1.67 13.39 4.59
CA ALA A 75 -2.51 13.55 5.77
C ALA A 75 -1.70 13.60 7.08
N SER A 76 -0.66 12.75 7.19
CA SER A 76 0.24 12.75 8.36
C SER A 76 1.06 14.03 8.46
N LEU A 77 1.55 14.55 7.33
CA LEU A 77 2.26 15.83 7.27
C LEU A 77 1.35 17.02 7.61
N SER A 78 0.10 17.00 7.14
CA SER A 78 -0.89 18.05 7.45
C SER A 78 -1.32 18.04 8.92
N ALA A 79 -1.38 16.87 9.54
CA ALA A 79 -1.72 16.70 10.96
C ALA A 79 -0.55 17.05 11.90
N GLY A 80 0.69 17.05 11.39
CA GLY A 80 1.94 17.22 12.15
C GLY A 80 2.72 18.50 11.84
N GLY A 81 2.08 19.57 11.35
CA GLY A 81 2.73 20.88 11.19
C GLY A 81 3.43 21.34 12.49
N PRO A 82 4.55 22.06 12.39
CA PRO A 82 5.48 22.26 13.51
C PRO A 82 4.79 22.93 14.70
N ARG A 83 4.74 22.21 15.83
CA ARG A 83 4.35 22.72 17.14
C ARG A 83 5.53 23.00 18.06
N ASP A 84 6.74 23.10 17.52
CA ASP A 84 7.94 23.36 18.31
C ASP A 84 8.74 24.53 17.72
N GLY A 85 8.04 25.67 17.63
CA GLY A 85 8.62 26.97 17.32
C GLY A 85 8.11 28.05 18.27
N GLU A 86 7.75 27.73 19.52
CA GLU A 86 7.46 28.75 20.53
C GLU A 86 7.49 28.17 21.95
N ARG A 87 8.68 28.05 22.53
CA ARG A 87 8.83 28.33 23.97
C ARG A 87 10.08 29.18 24.15
N LEU A 88 9.78 30.47 24.06
CA LEU A 88 10.61 31.62 24.33
C LEU A 88 11.52 31.42 25.54
N ALA A 89 12.79 31.76 25.32
CA ALA A 89 13.60 32.41 26.33
C ALA A 89 12.80 33.55 26.97
N THR A 90 12.47 33.44 28.25
CA THR A 90 12.19 34.59 29.10
C THR A 90 12.21 34.18 30.57
N ALA A 91 13.02 34.96 31.32
CA ALA A 91 13.18 35.05 32.77
C ALA A 91 14.03 33.96 33.45
#